data_AF-A0A6J1TRV5-F1
#
_entry.id   AF-A0A6J1TRV5-F1
#
_cell.length_a   1.000
_cell.length_b   1.000
_cell.length_c   1.000
_cell.angle_alpha   90.00
_cell.angle_beta   90.00
_cell.angle_gamma   90.00
#
_symmetry.space_group_name_H-M   'P 1'
#
loop_
_entity.id
_entity.type
_entity.pdbx_description
1 polymer ?
#
loop_
_entity_poly.entity_id
_entity_poly.type
_entity_poly.pdbx_seq_one_letter_code
_entity_poly.pdbx_strand_id
1 'polypeptide(L)'
;MRTMGYMPTEMELLEVSQHIKMRMGGRIDFEEFVKMMSPKLLEETAHMVGVRELKIAFREFDTDGDGAISSLELRQAVTALLGEQLNAQELDEILQDVDLNGDGKVDFDEFVMMLSSM
;
A
#
# COMPACT_ATOMS: atom_id res chain seq x y z
N MET A 1 7.85 12.98 -16.49
CA MET A 1 7.42 12.73 -15.09
C MET A 1 6.06 12.01 -15.10
N ARG A 2 4.95 12.66 -15.52
CA ARG A 2 3.62 12.01 -15.61
C ARG A 2 3.53 10.80 -16.55
N THR A 3 4.14 10.88 -17.74
CA THR A 3 4.19 9.75 -18.69
C THR A 3 4.92 8.52 -18.15
N MET A 4 5.73 8.68 -17.10
CA MET A 4 6.44 7.59 -16.41
C MET A 4 5.67 7.08 -15.18
N GLY A 5 4.40 7.46 -15.02
CA GLY A 5 3.56 7.01 -13.90
C GLY A 5 3.72 7.80 -12.60
N TYR A 6 4.50 8.88 -12.61
CA TYR A 6 4.77 9.70 -11.41
C TYR A 6 4.06 11.06 -11.49
N MET A 7 3.34 11.42 -10.44
CA MET A 7 2.47 12.61 -10.37
C MET A 7 3.03 13.64 -9.38
N PRO A 8 4.06 14.40 -9.78
CA PRO A 8 4.72 15.34 -8.86
C PRO A 8 3.79 16.44 -8.39
N THR A 9 4.01 16.84 -7.15
CA THR A 9 3.46 18.07 -6.59
C THR A 9 4.13 19.31 -7.20
N GLU A 10 3.50 20.48 -7.01
CA GLU A 10 4.07 21.76 -7.46
C GLU A 10 5.41 22.07 -6.77
N MET A 11 5.55 21.70 -5.49
CA MET A 11 6.80 21.88 -4.73
C MET A 11 7.94 21.05 -5.33
N GLU A 12 7.68 19.79 -5.67
CA GLU A 12 8.70 18.91 -6.27
C GLU A 12 9.11 19.37 -7.67
N LEU A 13 8.16 19.89 -8.46
CA LEU A 13 8.48 20.50 -9.75
C LEU A 13 9.39 21.72 -9.59
N LEU A 14 9.13 22.55 -8.57
CA LEU A 14 9.96 23.71 -8.26
C LEU A 14 11.37 23.29 -7.83
N GLU A 15 11.50 22.32 -6.94
CA GLU A 15 12.80 21.80 -6.50
C GLU A 15 13.62 21.21 -7.67
N VAL A 16 13.00 20.36 -8.50
CA VAL A 16 13.64 19.77 -9.67
C VAL A 16 14.06 20.86 -10.67
N SER A 17 13.19 21.85 -10.92
CA SER A 17 13.49 22.95 -11.85
C SER A 17 14.64 23.84 -11.35
N GLN A 18 14.69 24.15 -10.05
CA GLN A 18 15.77 24.92 -9.45
C GLN A 18 17.09 24.13 -9.49
N HIS A 19 17.04 22.83 -9.22
CA HIS A 19 18.22 21.97 -9.28
C HIS A 19 18.83 21.94 -10.68
N ILE A 20 18.01 21.72 -11.72
CA ILE A 20 18.45 21.72 -13.12
C ILE A 20 19.03 23.09 -13.50
N LYS A 21 18.36 24.18 -13.10
CA LYS A 21 18.78 25.54 -13.47
C LYS A 21 20.05 26.00 -12.78
N MET A 22 20.20 25.71 -11.49
CA MET A 22 21.32 26.22 -10.67
C MET A 22 22.54 25.29 -10.64
N ARG A 23 22.35 23.97 -10.75
CA ARG A 23 23.45 23.00 -10.67
C ARG A 23 23.88 22.42 -12.01
N MET A 24 22.97 22.34 -12.99
CA MET A 24 23.24 21.68 -14.27
C MET A 24 23.12 22.63 -15.48
N GLY A 25 23.11 23.95 -15.23
CA GLY A 25 23.14 24.97 -16.28
C GLY A 25 21.91 24.96 -17.19
N GLY A 26 20.78 24.42 -16.72
CA GLY A 26 19.53 24.38 -17.46
C GLY A 26 19.44 23.24 -18.50
N ARG A 27 20.42 22.33 -18.54
CA ARG A 27 20.37 21.12 -19.37
C ARG A 27 20.59 19.90 -18.48
N ILE A 28 20.03 18.78 -18.89
CA ILE A 28 20.15 17.51 -18.22
C ILE A 28 20.23 16.43 -19.29
N ASP A 29 21.12 15.46 -19.13
CA ASP A 29 21.16 14.29 -19.99
C ASP A 29 20.24 13.17 -19.47
N PHE A 30 20.11 12.10 -20.25
CA PHE A 30 19.21 11.01 -19.87
C PHE A 30 19.65 10.29 -18.59
N GLU A 31 20.96 10.17 -18.34
CA GLU A 31 21.50 9.43 -17.21
C GLU A 31 21.27 10.21 -15.90
N GLU A 32 21.51 11.52 -15.91
CA GLU A 32 21.19 12.43 -14.81
C GLU A 32 19.68 12.49 -14.54
N PHE A 33 18.86 12.47 -15.60
CA PHE A 33 17.41 12.44 -15.47
C PHE A 33 16.93 11.17 -14.77
N VAL A 34 17.45 10.00 -15.19
CA VAL A 34 17.15 8.72 -14.53
C VAL A 34 17.62 8.76 -13.07
N LYS A 35 18.82 9.26 -12.78
CA LYS A 35 19.33 9.35 -11.40
C LYS A 35 18.45 10.19 -10.46
N MET A 36 17.90 11.30 -10.95
CA MET A 36 17.01 12.14 -10.16
C MET A 36 15.61 11.57 -10.00
N MET A 37 15.11 10.89 -11.04
CA MET A 37 13.74 10.37 -11.04
C MET A 37 13.64 9.00 -10.36
N SER A 38 14.63 8.13 -10.48
CA SER A 38 14.59 6.74 -9.98
C SER A 38 14.16 6.63 -8.51
N PRO A 39 14.68 7.42 -7.55
CA PRO A 39 14.25 7.31 -6.15
C PRO A 39 12.77 7.70 -5.98
N LYS A 40 12.34 8.79 -6.62
CA LYS A 40 10.96 9.29 -6.56
C LYS A 40 9.97 8.37 -7.27
N LEU A 41 10.37 7.78 -8.40
CA LEU A 41 9.60 6.76 -9.11
C LEU A 41 9.45 5.52 -8.24
N LEU A 42 10.53 5.03 -7.62
CA LEU A 42 10.48 3.87 -6.72
C LEU A 42 9.62 4.15 -5.49
N GLU A 43 9.68 5.34 -4.91
CA GLU A 43 8.90 5.71 -3.72
C GLU A 43 7.40 5.82 -4.02
N GLU A 44 6.99 6.55 -5.08
CA GLU A 44 5.59 6.62 -5.48
C GLU A 44 5.06 5.28 -6.02
N THR A 45 5.87 4.54 -6.79
CA THR A 45 5.44 3.23 -7.29
C THR A 45 5.40 2.20 -6.18
N ALA A 46 6.31 2.20 -5.20
CA ALA A 46 6.21 1.31 -4.04
C ALA A 46 4.92 1.57 -3.26
N HIS A 47 4.54 2.84 -3.07
CA HIS A 47 3.28 3.19 -2.40
C HIS A 47 2.05 2.81 -3.25
N MET A 48 2.05 3.05 -4.56
CA MET A 48 0.91 2.72 -5.43
C MET A 48 0.81 1.23 -5.78
N VAL A 49 1.93 0.53 -5.91
CA VAL A 49 2.00 -0.93 -6.11
C VAL A 49 1.60 -1.61 -4.82
N GLY A 50 2.14 -1.19 -3.68
CA GLY A 50 1.77 -1.71 -2.36
C GLY A 50 0.26 -1.58 -2.11
N VAL A 51 -0.32 -0.39 -2.30
CA VAL A 51 -1.79 -0.20 -2.13
C VAL A 51 -2.61 -1.04 -3.11
N ARG A 52 -2.12 -1.25 -4.35
CA ARG A 52 -2.80 -2.12 -5.32
C ARG A 52 -2.76 -3.58 -4.91
N GLU A 53 -1.61 -4.08 -4.48
CA GLU A 53 -1.45 -5.45 -3.99
C GLU A 53 -2.27 -5.68 -2.72
N LEU A 54 -2.25 -4.71 -1.79
CA LEU A 54 -3.10 -4.71 -0.60
C LEU A 54 -4.59 -4.75 -0.95
N LYS A 55 -5.03 -4.00 -1.96
CA LYS A 55 -6.43 -4.06 -2.44
C LYS A 55 -6.79 -5.38 -3.10
N ILE A 56 -5.84 -6.03 -3.77
CA ILE A 56 -6.07 -7.34 -4.38
C ILE A 56 -6.19 -8.38 -3.26
N ALA A 57 -5.26 -8.37 -2.30
CA ALA A 57 -5.31 -9.23 -1.13
C ALA A 57 -6.60 -9.02 -0.33
N PHE A 58 -6.98 -7.77 -0.02
CA PHE A 58 -8.22 -7.47 0.68
C PHE A 58 -9.45 -8.08 -0.01
N ARG A 59 -9.51 -8.01 -1.34
CA ARG A 59 -10.60 -8.62 -2.15
C ARG A 59 -10.57 -10.14 -2.19
N GLU A 60 -9.43 -10.78 -1.94
CA GLU A 60 -9.38 -12.23 -1.79
C GLU A 60 -9.94 -12.68 -0.43
N PHE A 61 -9.89 -11.79 0.57
CA PHE A 61 -10.44 -12.05 1.90
C PHE A 61 -11.92 -11.69 1.96
N ASP A 62 -12.32 -10.52 1.46
CA ASP A 62 -13.70 -10.04 1.34
C ASP A 62 -14.42 -10.76 0.18
N THR A 63 -14.97 -11.94 0.48
CA THR A 63 -15.58 -12.83 -0.52
C THR A 63 -16.98 -12.40 -0.92
N ASP A 64 -17.72 -11.75 -0.03
CA ASP A 64 -19.05 -11.24 -0.33
C ASP A 64 -19.04 -9.82 -0.95
N GLY A 65 -17.91 -9.12 -0.85
CA GLY A 65 -17.68 -7.82 -1.45
C GLY A 65 -18.40 -6.68 -0.72
N ASP A 66 -18.73 -6.86 0.56
CA ASP A 66 -19.40 -5.82 1.37
C ASP A 66 -18.46 -4.68 1.78
N GLY A 67 -17.16 -4.83 1.52
CA GLY A 67 -16.12 -3.85 1.80
C GLY A 67 -15.49 -3.97 3.19
N ALA A 68 -15.80 -5.02 3.94
CA ALA A 68 -15.25 -5.32 5.25
C ALA A 68 -15.04 -6.84 5.40
N ILE A 69 -13.91 -7.25 5.97
CA ILE A 69 -13.64 -8.67 6.19
C ILE A 69 -14.36 -9.10 7.47
N SER A 70 -15.35 -9.98 7.33
CA SER A 70 -16.01 -10.58 8.49
C SER A 70 -15.11 -11.62 9.18
N SER A 71 -15.41 -11.94 10.44
CA SER A 71 -14.72 -13.00 11.19
C SER A 71 -14.72 -14.35 10.47
N LEU A 72 -15.82 -14.70 9.80
CA LEU A 72 -15.93 -15.92 9.01
C LEU A 72 -14.98 -15.92 7.81
N GLU A 73 -14.91 -14.80 7.11
CA GLU A 73 -14.05 -14.61 5.93
C GLU A 73 -12.58 -14.60 6.31
N LEU A 74 -12.22 -13.90 7.39
CA LEU A 74 -10.88 -13.91 7.95
C LEU A 74 -10.44 -15.34 8.27
N ARG A 75 -11.31 -16.12 8.93
CA ARG A 75 -11.01 -17.53 9.24
C ARG A 75 -10.78 -18.35 7.98
N GLN A 76 -11.62 -18.19 6.95
CA GLN A 76 -11.48 -18.92 5.69
C GLN A 76 -10.18 -18.55 4.97
N ALA A 77 -9.88 -17.26 4.89
CA ALA A 77 -8.67 -16.74 4.25
C ALA A 77 -7.41 -17.22 4.96
N VAL A 78 -7.34 -17.12 6.29
CA VAL A 78 -6.19 -17.59 7.07
C VAL A 78 -6.03 -19.10 6.96
N THR A 79 -7.12 -19.86 6.97
CA THR A 79 -7.07 -21.32 6.74
C THR A 79 -6.53 -21.65 5.35
N ALA A 80 -6.90 -20.88 4.32
CA ALA A 80 -6.41 -21.07 2.97
C ALA A 80 -4.91 -20.72 2.83
N LEU A 81 -4.43 -19.72 3.55
CA LEU A 81 -3.04 -19.25 3.50
C LEU A 81 -2.08 -20.10 4.33
N LEU A 82 -2.45 -20.43 5.58
CA LEU A 82 -1.60 -21.19 6.50
C LEU A 82 -1.81 -22.70 6.38
N GLY A 83 -2.90 -23.14 5.75
CA GLY A 83 -3.26 -24.56 5.65
C GLY A 83 -3.73 -25.18 6.96
N GLU A 84 -3.84 -24.37 8.03
CA GLU A 84 -4.28 -24.79 9.36
C GLU A 84 -5.60 -24.11 9.72
N GLN A 85 -6.52 -24.88 10.32
CA GLN A 85 -7.78 -24.31 10.81
C GLN A 85 -7.53 -23.58 12.12
N LEU A 86 -7.71 -22.26 12.09
CA LEU A 86 -7.79 -21.48 13.31
C LEU A 86 -9.01 -21.92 14.13
N ASN A 87 -8.79 -22.04 15.43
CA ASN A 87 -9.86 -22.21 16.40
C ASN A 87 -10.50 -20.85 16.72
N ALA A 88 -11.68 -20.87 17.36
CA ALA A 88 -12.42 -19.63 17.63
C ALA A 88 -11.66 -18.65 18.53
N GLN A 89 -10.83 -19.16 19.44
CA GLN A 89 -10.06 -18.33 20.36
C GLN A 89 -8.91 -17.61 19.66
N GLU A 90 -8.19 -18.30 18.78
CA GLU A 90 -7.13 -17.68 17.96
C GLU A 90 -7.69 -16.62 17.01
N LEU A 91 -8.89 -16.86 16.46
CA LEU A 91 -9.56 -15.89 15.61
C LEU A 91 -9.99 -14.64 16.40
N ASP A 92 -10.53 -14.83 17.61
CA ASP A 92 -10.90 -13.72 18.50
C ASP A 92 -9.67 -12.91 18.92
N GLU A 93 -8.53 -13.56 19.19
CA GLU A 93 -7.26 -12.88 19.48
C GLU A 93 -6.79 -12.03 18.30
N ILE A 94 -6.84 -12.56 17.08
CA ILE A 94 -6.48 -11.79 15.87
C ILE A 94 -7.44 -10.61 15.67
N LEU A 95 -8.74 -10.82 15.82
CA LEU A 95 -9.72 -9.73 15.68
C LEU A 95 -9.49 -8.67 16.74
N GLN A 96 -9.19 -9.05 17.98
CA GLN A 96 -8.96 -8.10 19.06
C GLN A 96 -7.73 -7.19 18.81
N ASP A 97 -6.74 -7.69 18.07
CA ASP A 97 -5.55 -6.93 17.71
C ASP A 97 -5.76 -6.02 16.48
N VAL A 98 -6.73 -6.33 15.61
CA VAL A 98 -6.89 -5.69 14.29
C VAL A 98 -8.15 -4.82 14.19
N ASP A 99 -9.25 -5.21 14.85
CA ASP A 99 -10.51 -4.45 14.93
C ASP A 99 -10.35 -3.30 15.93
N LEU A 100 -9.91 -2.14 15.42
CA LEU A 100 -9.63 -0.96 16.22
C LEU A 100 -10.90 -0.21 16.60
N ASN A 101 -11.94 -0.34 15.77
CA ASN A 101 -13.20 0.37 15.95
C ASN A 101 -14.23 -0.43 16.79
N GLY A 102 -14.03 -1.74 16.93
CA GLY A 102 -14.83 -2.66 17.74
C GLY A 102 -16.16 -3.10 17.10
N ASP A 103 -16.28 -3.06 15.77
CA ASP A 103 -17.50 -3.44 15.05
C ASP A 103 -17.56 -4.94 14.70
N GLY A 104 -16.50 -5.70 15.02
CA GLY A 104 -16.38 -7.13 14.79
C GLY A 104 -16.05 -7.48 13.34
N LYS A 105 -15.64 -6.51 12.53
CA LYS A 105 -15.15 -6.66 11.16
C LYS A 105 -13.79 -5.97 11.03
N VAL A 106 -13.12 -6.20 9.90
CA VAL A 106 -11.86 -5.52 9.56
C VAL A 106 -12.06 -4.75 8.27
N ASP A 107 -12.05 -3.42 8.37
CA ASP A 107 -12.11 -2.56 7.20
C ASP A 107 -10.76 -2.47 6.46
N PHE A 108 -10.74 -1.80 5.30
CA PHE A 108 -9.53 -1.69 4.50
C PHE A 108 -8.41 -0.93 5.23
N ASP A 109 -8.73 0.09 6.02
CA ASP A 109 -7.73 0.89 6.73
C ASP A 109 -7.12 0.08 7.88
N GLU A 110 -7.94 -0.69 8.61
CA GLU A 110 -7.51 -1.64 9.65
C GLU A 110 -6.64 -2.76 9.07
N PHE A 111 -7.03 -3.32 7.92
CA PHE A 111 -6.23 -4.33 7.20
C PHE A 111 -4.85 -3.79 6.79
N VAL A 112 -4.79 -2.54 6.32
CA VAL A 112 -3.52 -1.89 5.96
C VAL A 112 -2.67 -1.63 7.21
N MET A 113 -3.28 -1.21 8.32
CA MET A 113 -2.55 -1.04 9.59
C MET A 113 -1.98 -2.37 10.09
N MET A 114 -2.75 -3.46 10.03
CA MET A 114 -2.28 -4.81 10.38
C MET A 114 -1.00 -5.17 9.63
N LEU A 115 -1.02 -5.05 8.30
CA LEU A 115 0.13 -5.42 7.46
C LEU A 115 1.31 -4.44 7.56
N SER A 116 1.05 -3.18 7.94
CA SER A 116 2.09 -2.18 8.17
C SER A 116 2.76 -2.31 9.54
N SER A 117 2.09 -2.95 10.50
CA SER A 117 2.61 -3.19 11.85
C SER A 117 3.30 -4.55 12.01
N MET A 118 3.29 -5.39 10.97
CA MET A 118 4.00 -6.67 10.92
C MET A 118 5.48 -6.55 10.56
#